data_AF-R5YFV9-F1
#
_entry.id   AF-R5YFV9-F1
#
_cell.length_a   1.000
_cell.length_b   1.000
_cell.length_c   1.000
_cell.angle_alpha   90.00
_cell.angle_beta   90.00
_cell.angle_gamma   90.00
#
_symmetry.space_group_name_H-M   'P 1'
#
loop_
_entity.id
_entity.type
_entity.pdbx_description
1 polymer ?
#
loop_
_entity_poly.entity_id
_entity_poly.type
_entity_poly.pdbx_seq_one_letter_code
_entity_poly.pdbx_strand_id
1 'polypeptide(L)'
;MEPFDARGEKTGVINYLYKLVWNEQDQMLFEITNGKTVISLLYLEDINRPGELMRDFPYLYPTYYASEEEWDDDRNMVLACNYVFDYNIWKSTEEKFEKVREDLYYIAESMIENRGNIRVKFDMKYDQEVITMYEENKAKEQLMAALKAET
;
A
#
# COMPACT_ATOMS: atom_id res chain seq x y z
N MET A 1 -3.06 19.40 13.75
CA MET A 1 -4.45 18.92 13.60
C MET A 1 -4.48 17.48 14.09
N GLU A 2 -5.34 17.15 15.05
CA GLU A 2 -5.31 15.83 15.69
C GLU A 2 -5.80 14.72 14.75
N PRO A 3 -5.20 13.53 14.82
CA PRO A 3 -5.64 12.34 14.10
C PRO A 3 -6.98 11.74 14.59
N PHE A 4 -7.59 10.89 13.76
CA PHE A 4 -8.85 10.19 14.04
C PHE A 4 -8.68 8.69 13.76
N ASP A 5 -9.34 7.83 14.54
CA ASP A 5 -9.35 6.38 14.28
C ASP A 5 -10.37 5.99 13.19
N ALA A 6 -10.40 4.70 12.83
CA ALA A 6 -11.35 4.14 11.86
C ALA A 6 -12.84 4.27 12.28
N ARG A 7 -13.11 4.70 13.52
CA ARG A 7 -14.46 4.95 14.07
C ARG A 7 -14.78 6.44 14.18
N GLY A 8 -13.89 7.32 13.73
CA GLY A 8 -14.07 8.77 13.81
C GLY A 8 -13.86 9.35 15.21
N GLU A 9 -13.29 8.59 16.15
CA GLU A 9 -12.94 9.10 17.47
C GLU A 9 -11.61 9.83 17.41
N LYS A 10 -11.54 10.99 18.08
CA LYS A 10 -10.30 11.76 18.22
C LYS A 10 -9.26 10.90 18.93
N THR A 11 -8.20 10.55 18.22
CA THR A 11 -7.05 9.87 18.79
C THR A 11 -5.87 10.81 18.61
N GLY A 12 -5.31 11.31 19.71
CA GLY A 12 -4.24 12.31 19.66
C GLY A 12 -3.00 11.90 18.85
N VAL A 13 -2.87 10.62 18.44
CA VAL A 13 -1.84 10.12 17.50
C VAL A 13 -2.47 8.98 16.66
N ILE A 14 -2.49 9.08 15.31
CA ILE A 14 -2.66 7.88 14.48
C ILE A 14 -1.35 7.12 14.62
N ASN A 15 -1.38 5.99 15.32
CA ASN A 15 -0.23 5.13 15.48
C ASN A 15 -0.31 4.02 14.43
N TYR A 16 0.26 4.30 13.26
CA TYR A 16 0.48 3.25 12.27
C TYR A 16 1.61 2.34 12.73
N LEU A 17 1.35 1.04 12.75
CA LEU A 17 2.38 0.02 12.89
C LEU A 17 2.42 -0.77 11.59
N TYR A 18 3.61 -0.85 11.00
CA TYR A 18 3.89 -1.67 9.84
C TYR A 18 4.69 -2.90 10.25
N LYS A 19 4.25 -4.07 9.77
CA LYS A 19 4.89 -5.36 10.03
C LYS A 19 5.18 -6.03 8.70
N LEU A 20 6.44 -6.39 8.46
CA LEU A 20 6.79 -7.25 7.34
C LEU A 20 6.15 -8.63 7.55
N VAL A 21 5.25 -9.02 6.65
CA VAL A 21 4.56 -10.32 6.71
C VAL A 21 5.06 -11.30 5.66
N TRP A 22 5.61 -10.79 4.57
CA TRP A 22 6.24 -11.62 3.55
C TRP A 22 7.34 -10.85 2.80
N ASN A 23 8.39 -11.57 2.43
CA ASN A 23 9.57 -11.03 1.76
C ASN A 23 10.20 -12.12 0.90
N GLU A 24 10.12 -11.96 -0.41
CA GLU A 24 10.66 -12.91 -1.38
C GLU A 24 11.24 -12.15 -2.58
N GLN A 25 12.54 -12.32 -2.82
CA GLN A 25 13.28 -11.77 -3.95
C GLN A 25 13.01 -10.28 -4.28
N ASP A 26 12.07 -10.01 -5.17
CA ASP A 26 11.65 -8.72 -5.72
C ASP A 26 10.36 -8.18 -5.09
N GLN A 27 9.75 -8.93 -4.18
CA GLN A 27 8.43 -8.66 -3.61
C GLN A 27 8.47 -8.61 -2.08
N MET A 28 7.78 -7.62 -1.51
CA MET A 28 7.58 -7.48 -0.08
C MET A 28 6.13 -7.15 0.23
N LEU A 29 5.62 -7.69 1.33
CA LEU A 29 4.28 -7.39 1.83
C LEU A 29 4.37 -6.94 3.28
N PHE A 30 3.81 -5.76 3.55
CA PHE A 30 3.70 -5.20 4.89
C PHE A 30 2.23 -5.13 5.31
N GLU A 31 1.93 -5.60 6.51
CA GLU A 31 0.67 -5.31 7.18
C GLU A 31 0.76 -3.94 7.84
N ILE A 32 -0.16 -3.02 7.50
CA ILE A 32 -0.30 -1.72 8.15
C ILE A 32 -1.52 -1.78 9.06
N THR A 33 -1.30 -1.52 10.34
CA THR A 33 -2.35 -1.48 11.36
C THR A 33 -2.48 -0.08 11.96
N ASN A 34 -3.71 0.30 12.30
CA ASN A 34 -4.00 1.45 13.14
C ASN A 34 -4.62 0.93 14.45
N GLY A 35 -3.85 1.02 15.54
CA GLY A 35 -4.22 0.40 16.81
C GLY A 35 -4.26 -1.13 16.71
N LYS A 36 -5.45 -1.73 16.79
CA LYS A 36 -5.64 -3.19 16.67
C LYS A 36 -6.21 -3.63 15.32
N THR A 37 -6.50 -2.68 14.45
CA THR A 37 -7.20 -2.93 13.18
C THR A 37 -6.19 -2.93 12.04
N VAL A 38 -6.22 -3.98 11.22
CA VAL A 38 -5.51 -3.99 9.94
C VAL A 38 -6.28 -3.07 8.99
N ILE A 39 -5.59 -2.08 8.45
CA ILE A 39 -6.23 -1.09 7.55
C ILE A 39 -5.74 -1.24 6.11
N SER A 40 -4.55 -1.77 5.90
CA SER A 40 -4.00 -1.98 4.57
C SER A 40 -2.90 -3.04 4.55
N LEU A 41 -2.72 -3.68 3.40
CA LEU A 41 -1.50 -4.37 3.02
C LEU A 41 -0.74 -3.52 2.01
N LEU A 42 0.48 -3.14 2.33
CA LEU A 42 1.40 -2.50 1.39
C LEU A 42 2.23 -3.57 0.69
N TYR A 43 1.95 -3.77 -0.59
CA TYR A 43 2.71 -4.62 -1.48
C TYR A 43 3.73 -3.76 -2.25
N LEU A 44 4.99 -4.12 -2.11
CA LEU A 44 6.10 -3.54 -2.86
C LEU A 44 6.63 -4.58 -3.83
N GLU A 45 6.83 -4.21 -5.09
CA GLU A 45 7.40 -5.08 -6.11
C GLU A 45 8.41 -4.31 -6.96
N ASP A 46 9.61 -4.84 -7.08
CA ASP A 46 10.56 -4.46 -8.13
C ASP A 46 10.11 -5.11 -9.45
N ILE A 47 9.70 -4.28 -10.40
CA ILE A 47 9.13 -4.75 -11.66
C ILE A 47 10.22 -5.13 -12.67
N ASN A 48 11.48 -4.81 -12.37
CA ASN A 48 12.66 -5.14 -13.17
C ASN A 48 12.55 -4.70 -14.65
N ARG A 49 11.95 -3.53 -14.87
CA ARG A 49 11.89 -2.83 -16.16
C ARG A 49 11.63 -1.33 -15.95
N PRO A 50 11.97 -0.49 -16.94
CA PRO A 50 11.51 0.89 -16.98
C PRO A 50 9.98 0.99 -16.96
N GLY A 51 9.47 2.11 -16.48
CA GLY A 51 8.06 2.45 -16.60
C GLY A 51 7.69 2.83 -18.03
N GLU A 52 6.48 2.48 -18.47
CA GLU A 52 5.93 2.94 -19.76
C GLU A 52 4.90 4.04 -19.50
N LEU A 53 4.97 5.17 -20.21
CA LEU A 53 4.08 6.32 -20.01
C LEU A 53 2.61 5.91 -20.13
N MET A 54 2.23 5.24 -21.22
CA MET A 54 0.82 4.92 -21.48
C MET A 54 0.27 3.84 -20.54
N ARG A 55 1.10 2.87 -20.14
CA ARG A 55 0.67 1.76 -19.28
C ARG A 55 0.73 2.10 -17.80
N ASP A 56 1.78 2.78 -17.37
CA ASP A 56 2.11 2.95 -15.96
C ASP A 56 1.79 4.36 -15.44
N PHE A 57 1.83 5.38 -16.30
CA PHE A 57 1.58 6.78 -15.94
C PHE A 57 0.58 7.48 -16.87
N PRO A 58 -0.59 6.88 -17.17
CA PRO A 58 -1.52 7.44 -18.14
C PRO A 58 -2.04 8.83 -17.74
N TYR A 59 -2.01 9.17 -16.46
CA TYR A 59 -2.40 10.49 -15.94
C TYR A 59 -1.43 11.62 -16.33
N LEU A 60 -0.21 11.29 -16.78
CA LEU A 60 0.73 12.27 -17.32
C LEU A 60 0.45 12.57 -18.81
N TYR A 61 -0.33 11.72 -19.48
CA TYR A 61 -0.73 11.87 -20.87
C TYR A 61 -2.19 12.36 -21.00
N PRO A 62 -2.49 13.35 -21.85
CA PRO A 62 -1.59 14.15 -22.68
C PRO A 62 -1.07 15.42 -21.99
N THR A 63 -1.24 15.55 -20.66
CA THR A 63 -1.02 16.82 -19.94
C THR A 63 0.44 17.28 -19.93
N TYR A 64 1.38 16.34 -19.75
CA TYR A 64 2.82 16.62 -19.65
C TYR A 64 3.63 16.03 -20.82
N TYR A 65 3.12 14.97 -21.42
CA TYR A 65 3.75 14.27 -22.56
C TYR A 65 2.72 14.06 -23.66
N ALA A 66 3.13 14.15 -24.91
CA ALA A 66 2.29 13.96 -26.08
C ALA A 66 2.41 12.56 -26.71
N SER A 67 3.42 11.77 -26.33
CA SER A 67 3.60 10.39 -26.80
C SER A 67 4.58 9.61 -25.93
N GLU A 68 4.62 8.28 -26.11
CA GLU A 68 5.63 7.41 -25.49
C GLU A 68 7.06 7.77 -25.94
N GLU A 69 7.24 8.38 -27.12
CA GLU A 69 8.55 8.78 -27.64
C GLU A 69 9.20 9.92 -26.84
N GLU A 70 8.39 10.72 -26.13
CA GLU A 70 8.86 11.81 -25.26
C GLU A 70 9.20 11.34 -23.84
N TRP A 71 8.92 10.08 -23.52
CA TRP A 71 9.19 9.49 -22.21
C TRP A 71 10.64 8.97 -22.15
N ASP A 72 11.52 9.70 -21.46
CA ASP A 72 12.95 9.38 -21.34
C ASP A 72 13.37 8.79 -19.99
N ASP A 73 12.40 8.31 -19.19
CA ASP A 73 12.65 7.75 -17.87
C ASP A 73 12.99 6.26 -17.94
N ASP A 74 14.29 5.95 -17.99
CA ASP A 74 14.84 4.59 -18.06
C ASP A 74 15.07 3.93 -16.69
N ARG A 75 14.73 4.62 -15.60
CA ARG A 75 14.89 4.12 -14.24
C ARG A 75 14.01 2.90 -14.00
N ASN A 76 14.53 1.95 -13.23
CA ASN A 76 13.80 0.74 -12.89
C ASN A 76 12.51 1.06 -12.12
N MET A 77 11.41 0.40 -12.45
CA MET A 77 10.12 0.68 -11.85
C MET A 77 9.89 -0.16 -10.58
N VAL A 78 9.43 0.51 -9.53
CA VAL A 78 8.92 -0.13 -8.31
C VAL A 78 7.43 0.16 -8.19
N LEU A 79 6.63 -0.88 -8.04
CA LEU A 79 5.23 -0.76 -7.68
C LEU A 79 5.10 -0.67 -6.17
N ALA A 80 4.36 0.31 -5.69
CA ALA A 80 3.92 0.41 -4.30
C ALA A 80 2.39 0.45 -4.26
N CYS A 81 1.77 -0.70 -3.95
CA CYS A 81 0.32 -0.87 -3.98
C CYS A 81 -0.23 -1.07 -2.56
N ASN A 82 -1.11 -0.17 -2.12
CA ASN A 82 -1.86 -0.35 -0.89
C ASN A 82 -3.19 -1.06 -1.19
N TYR A 83 -3.37 -2.27 -0.69
CA TYR A 83 -4.66 -2.95 -0.62
C TYR A 83 -5.36 -2.53 0.66
N VAL A 84 -6.37 -1.66 0.59
CA VAL A 84 -7.05 -1.12 1.78
C VAL A 84 -8.25 -1.98 2.16
N PHE A 85 -8.47 -2.13 3.47
CA PHE A 85 -9.49 -3.04 4.01
C PHE A 85 -10.87 -2.38 4.17
N ASP A 86 -10.93 -1.05 3.99
CA ASP A 86 -12.18 -0.28 4.01
C ASP A 86 -12.38 0.41 2.65
N TYR A 87 -13.51 0.12 2.01
CA TYR A 87 -13.91 0.73 0.74
C TYR A 87 -13.97 2.27 0.81
N ASN A 88 -14.30 2.84 1.97
CA ASN A 88 -14.34 4.29 2.14
C ASN A 88 -12.94 4.89 2.15
N ILE A 89 -11.95 4.21 2.71
CA ILE A 89 -10.54 4.62 2.55
C ILE A 89 -10.19 4.66 1.07
N TRP A 90 -10.65 3.71 0.25
CA TRP A 90 -10.34 3.72 -1.18
C TRP A 90 -11.04 4.86 -1.95
N LYS A 91 -12.32 5.13 -1.67
CA LYS A 91 -13.18 5.90 -2.60
C LYS A 91 -13.88 7.14 -2.02
N SER A 92 -14.03 7.24 -0.70
CA SER A 92 -14.73 8.38 -0.08
C SER A 92 -13.91 9.66 -0.16
N THR A 93 -14.55 10.79 -0.37
CA THR A 93 -13.91 12.13 -0.33
C THR A 93 -14.04 12.80 1.04
N GLU A 94 -14.51 12.08 2.08
CA GLU A 94 -14.51 12.64 3.42
C GLU A 94 -13.08 12.84 3.94
N GLU A 95 -12.83 13.99 4.57
CA GLU A 95 -11.51 14.42 5.07
C GLU A 95 -10.81 13.35 5.90
N LYS A 96 -11.54 12.61 6.74
CA LYS A 96 -10.98 11.55 7.58
C LYS A 96 -10.39 10.39 6.76
N PHE A 97 -11.04 10.01 5.65
CA PHE A 97 -10.57 8.91 4.79
C PHE A 97 -9.49 9.39 3.83
N GLU A 98 -9.58 10.64 3.37
CA GLU A 98 -8.53 11.29 2.60
C GLU A 98 -7.22 11.37 3.37
N LYS A 99 -7.28 11.80 4.64
CA LYS A 99 -6.11 11.80 5.53
C LYS A 99 -5.48 10.42 5.68
N VAL A 100 -6.29 9.38 5.86
CA VAL A 100 -5.77 8.00 5.92
C VAL A 100 -5.10 7.58 4.60
N ARG A 101 -5.64 7.98 3.44
CA ARG A 101 -4.99 7.71 2.15
C ARG A 101 -3.66 8.43 2.01
N GLU A 102 -3.60 9.71 2.37
CA GLU A 102 -2.37 10.49 2.37
C GLU A 102 -1.32 9.85 3.29
N ASP A 103 -1.72 9.45 4.50
CA ASP A 103 -0.83 8.77 5.43
C ASP A 103 -0.31 7.44 4.87
N LEU A 104 -1.15 6.61 4.24
CA LEU A 104 -0.74 5.38 3.57
C LEU A 104 0.21 5.62 2.39
N TYR A 105 0.00 6.71 1.64
CA TYR A 105 0.90 7.14 0.59
C TYR A 105 2.27 7.52 1.17
N TYR A 106 2.30 8.33 2.22
CA TYR A 106 3.56 8.72 2.89
C TYR A 106 4.29 7.52 3.49
N ILE A 107 3.57 6.56 4.06
CA ILE A 107 4.16 5.30 4.53
C ILE A 107 4.83 4.58 3.37
N ALA A 108 4.09 4.32 2.28
CA ALA A 108 4.64 3.64 1.11
C ALA A 108 5.87 4.38 0.54
N GLU A 109 5.80 5.70 0.48
CA GLU A 109 6.89 6.56 0.02
C GLU A 109 8.12 6.51 0.95
N SER A 110 7.92 6.41 2.26
CA SER A 110 9.00 6.35 3.26
C SER A 110 9.77 5.03 3.24
N MET A 111 9.16 3.94 2.75
CA MET A 111 9.79 2.63 2.63
C MET A 111 10.81 2.55 1.49
N ILE A 112 10.86 3.58 0.63
CA ILE A 112 11.67 3.62 -0.57
C ILE A 112 12.82 4.61 -0.35
N GLU A 113 13.94 4.09 0.16
CA GLU A 113 15.09 4.92 0.59
C GLU A 113 15.91 5.50 -0.58
N ASN A 114 16.03 4.78 -1.70
CA ASN A 114 16.93 5.17 -2.79
C ASN A 114 16.20 5.56 -4.07
N ARG A 115 15.87 6.85 -4.21
CA ARG A 115 15.13 7.38 -5.37
C ARG A 115 15.98 7.70 -6.60
N GLY A 116 17.30 7.56 -6.52
CA GLY A 116 18.20 8.02 -7.59
C GLY A 116 17.99 7.27 -8.91
N ASN A 117 17.78 5.94 -8.82
CA ASN A 117 17.74 5.06 -9.99
C ASN A 117 16.41 4.31 -10.17
N ILE A 118 15.37 4.69 -9.40
CA ILE A 118 14.07 4.03 -9.48
C ILE A 118 12.95 5.04 -9.73
N ARG A 119 11.90 4.55 -10.41
CA ARG A 119 10.64 5.24 -10.59
C ARG A 119 9.55 4.50 -9.84
N VAL A 120 8.83 5.19 -8.95
CA VAL A 120 7.78 4.56 -8.16
C VAL A 120 6.41 4.79 -8.81
N LYS A 121 5.65 3.71 -8.97
CA LYS A 121 4.23 3.75 -9.31
C LYS A 121 3.45 3.48 -8.03
N PHE A 122 2.74 4.49 -7.54
CA PHE A 122 1.84 4.33 -6.41
C PHE A 122 0.45 3.90 -6.90
N ASP A 123 -0.10 2.90 -6.24
CA ASP A 123 -1.45 2.41 -6.52
C ASP A 123 -2.19 2.14 -5.21
N MET A 124 -3.52 2.22 -5.26
CA MET A 124 -4.37 1.92 -4.12
C MET A 124 -5.62 1.19 -4.61
N LYS A 125 -5.86 0.02 -4.03
CA LYS A 125 -6.95 -0.87 -4.43
C LYS A 125 -7.76 -1.30 -3.23
N TYR A 126 -9.05 -1.46 -3.47
CA TYR A 126 -9.90 -2.29 -2.64
C TYR A 126 -10.17 -3.58 -3.41
N ASP A 127 -9.65 -4.69 -2.91
CA ASP A 127 -9.79 -6.00 -3.54
C ASP A 127 -10.25 -7.02 -2.48
N GLN A 128 -11.52 -7.39 -2.56
CA GLN A 128 -12.14 -8.27 -1.58
C GLN A 128 -11.54 -9.68 -1.60
N GLU A 129 -11.05 -10.15 -2.75
CA GLU A 129 -10.45 -11.48 -2.86
C GLU A 129 -9.12 -11.51 -2.10
N VAL A 130 -8.25 -10.53 -2.35
CA VAL A 130 -6.96 -10.38 -1.64
C VAL A 130 -7.18 -10.25 -0.13
N ILE A 131 -8.15 -9.42 0.29
CA ILE A 131 -8.51 -9.24 1.70
C ILE A 131 -8.96 -10.56 2.33
N THR A 132 -9.86 -11.30 1.66
CA THR A 132 -10.39 -12.57 2.18
C THR A 132 -9.28 -13.60 2.32
N MET A 133 -8.42 -13.75 1.30
CA MET A 133 -7.27 -14.66 1.35
C MET A 133 -6.31 -14.34 2.50
N TYR A 134 -6.07 -13.05 2.75
CA TYR A 134 -5.22 -12.62 3.86
C TYR A 134 -5.82 -13.01 5.21
N GLU A 135 -7.10 -12.71 5.43
CA GLU A 135 -7.79 -13.01 6.69
C GLU A 135 -7.86 -14.51 6.97
N GLU A 136 -8.15 -15.32 5.94
CA GLU A 136 -8.17 -16.78 6.05
C GLU A 136 -6.79 -17.35 6.43
N ASN A 137 -5.72 -16.86 5.80
CA ASN A 137 -4.36 -17.31 6.12
C ASN A 137 -3.96 -16.91 7.55
N LYS A 138 -4.29 -15.68 7.97
CA LYS A 138 -4.04 -15.21 9.34
C LYS A 138 -4.80 -16.05 10.37
N ALA A 139 -6.05 -16.43 10.09
CA ALA A 139 -6.83 -17.31 10.96
C ALA A 139 -6.22 -18.72 11.05
N LYS A 140 -5.74 -19.27 9.93
CA LYS A 140 -5.05 -20.58 9.92
C LYS A 140 -3.77 -20.54 10.76
N GLU A 141 -2.96 -19.50 10.65
CA GLU A 141 -1.74 -19.34 11.46
C GLU A 141 -2.05 -19.28 12.96
N GLN A 142 -3.09 -18.54 13.35
CA GLN A 142 -3.51 -18.43 14.75
C GLN A 142 -4.00 -19.77 15.31
N LEU A 143 -4.79 -20.52 14.53
CA LEU A 143 -5.24 -21.86 14.92
C LEU A 143 -4.05 -22.82 15.12
N MET A 144 -3.10 -22.81 14.18
CA MET A 144 -1.91 -23.66 14.24
C MET A 144 -0.99 -23.27 15.42
N ALA A 145 -0.90 -21.98 15.76
CA ALA A 145 -0.17 -21.52 16.93
C ALA A 145 -0.84 -21.96 18.24
N ALA A 146 -2.17 -21.89 18.33
CA ALA A 146 -2.93 -22.32 19.50
C ALA A 146 -2.77 -23.83 19.76
N LEU A 147 -2.90 -24.66 18.71
CA LEU A 147 -2.73 -26.12 18.81
C LEU A 147 -1.33 -26.52 19.29
N LYS A 148 -0.29 -25.77 18.90
CA LYS A 148 1.09 -25.98 19.37
C LYS A 148 1.31 -25.56 20.83
N ALA A 149 0.51 -24.66 21.37
CA ALA A 149 0.62 -24.22 22.76
C ALA A 149 -0.06 -25.17 23.76
N GLU A 150 -0.94 -26.06 23.26
CA GLU A 150 -1.67 -27.06 24.05
C GLU A 150 -0.99 -28.44 24.08
N THR A 151 0.15 -28.60 23.38
CA THR A 151 0.96 -29.84 23.32
C THR A 151 2.31 -29.66 24.00
#